data_AF-A0A4C2EKL7-F1
#
_entry.id   AF-A0A4C2EKL7-F1
#
_cell.length_a   1.000
_cell.length_b   1.000
_cell.length_c   1.000
_cell.angle_alpha   90.00
_cell.angle_beta   90.00
_cell.angle_gamma   90.00
#
_symmetry.space_group_name_H-M   'P 1'
#
loop_
_entity.id
_entity.type
_entity.pdbx_description
1 polymer ?
#
loop_
_entity_poly.entity_id
_entity_poly.type
_entity_poly.pdbx_seq_one_letter_code
_entity_poly.pdbx_strand_id
1 'polypeptide(L)'
;MASPRMIATGIRDPSEVFHYLRSVRHRHPDPENRARRLHRDFNTTNSFETLTDVLRTDIQSLRTYIDEFSSEVKPRVDDCRTEFETKPFEIGGIEVEAPILYASIRIFQPERVVEVGVANGVSSYYILSALAANDNAGTLTSIDLPKYEDDHTGEWDADAGAWIPSGRDVGWIVPDEYRDKWEIQIGSMSDLLPNELYSGSVDAFVYDGPKRYSERKRTFDMVANSAGNCLYFCDDIAWNPSFERWADQNRLRWDTFGNAGLAVDGEL
;
A
#
# COMPACT_ATOMS: atom_id res chain seq x y z
N MET A 1 -17.36 -1.02 -24.73
CA MET A 1 -17.94 -0.73 -23.39
C MET A 1 -18.61 -2.00 -22.91
N ALA A 2 -18.12 -2.59 -21.81
CA ALA A 2 -18.71 -3.80 -21.23
C ALA A 2 -19.96 -3.43 -20.42
N SER A 3 -21.03 -4.23 -20.50
CA SER A 3 -22.31 -3.91 -19.84
C SER A 3 -22.31 -4.30 -18.35
N PRO A 4 -23.18 -3.68 -17.51
CA PRO A 4 -23.30 -3.98 -16.08
C PRO A 4 -23.52 -5.46 -15.71
N ARG A 5 -24.01 -6.28 -16.66
CA ARG A 5 -24.16 -7.73 -16.47
C ARG A 5 -22.82 -8.49 -16.42
N MET A 6 -21.76 -7.99 -17.07
CA MET A 6 -20.43 -8.60 -17.02
C MET A 6 -19.77 -8.44 -15.64
N ILE A 7 -20.00 -7.31 -14.98
CA ILE A 7 -19.50 -7.03 -13.61
C ILE A 7 -20.15 -8.00 -12.61
N ALA A 8 -21.44 -8.29 -12.75
CA ALA A 8 -22.15 -9.23 -11.88
C ALA A 8 -21.75 -10.71 -12.10
N THR A 9 -21.21 -11.06 -13.27
CA THR A 9 -20.76 -12.43 -13.56
C THR A 9 -19.30 -12.65 -13.13
N GLY A 10 -18.54 -11.56 -12.94
CA GLY A 10 -17.17 -11.53 -12.40
C GLY A 10 -17.00 -12.01 -10.96
N ILE A 11 -18.11 -12.25 -10.25
CA ILE A 11 -18.12 -12.81 -8.89
C ILE A 11 -17.82 -14.32 -8.88
N ARG A 12 -17.71 -14.98 -10.05
CA ARG A 12 -17.45 -16.43 -10.15
C ARG A 12 -16.03 -16.82 -10.56
N ASP A 13 -15.27 -15.92 -11.17
CA ASP A 13 -13.84 -16.14 -11.49
C ASP A 13 -13.10 -14.78 -11.45
N PRO A 14 -12.44 -14.46 -10.32
CA PRO A 14 -11.73 -13.20 -10.12
C PRO A 14 -10.57 -12.94 -11.11
N SER A 15 -10.06 -13.98 -11.79
CA SER A 15 -8.85 -13.88 -12.61
C SER A 15 -9.03 -13.10 -13.92
N GLU A 16 -10.19 -13.18 -14.56
CA GLU A 16 -10.47 -12.52 -15.85
C GLU A 16 -10.84 -11.03 -15.69
N VAL A 17 -11.53 -10.67 -14.60
CA VAL A 17 -11.87 -9.27 -14.28
C VAL A 17 -10.63 -8.48 -13.87
N PHE A 18 -9.68 -9.16 -13.22
CA PHE A 18 -8.42 -8.61 -12.73
C PHE A 18 -7.50 -8.09 -13.86
N HIS A 19 -7.43 -8.79 -15.00
CA HIS A 19 -6.62 -8.34 -16.15
C HIS A 19 -7.17 -7.08 -16.84
N TYR A 20 -8.50 -6.97 -16.92
CA TYR A 20 -9.15 -5.82 -17.53
C TYR A 20 -8.98 -4.55 -16.68
N LEU A 21 -9.27 -4.62 -15.37
CA LEU A 21 -9.15 -3.47 -14.46
C LEU A 21 -7.70 -2.96 -14.32
N ARG A 22 -6.69 -3.84 -14.37
CA ARG A 22 -5.25 -3.48 -14.32
C ARG A 22 -4.74 -2.70 -15.53
N SER A 23 -5.22 -2.98 -16.73
CA SER A 23 -4.72 -2.35 -17.98
C SER A 23 -5.21 -0.92 -18.19
N VAL A 24 -6.35 -0.57 -17.59
CA VAL A 24 -7.04 0.71 -17.82
C VAL A 24 -6.64 1.76 -16.77
N ARG A 25 -6.09 1.35 -15.63
CA ARG A 25 -6.09 2.18 -14.43
C ARG A 25 -5.22 3.43 -14.53
N HIS A 26 -4.00 3.38 -15.07
CA HIS A 26 -3.18 4.61 -15.27
C HIS A 26 -2.50 4.58 -16.63
N ARG A 27 -2.57 5.69 -17.38
CA ARG A 27 -1.91 5.88 -18.69
C ARG A 27 -0.39 5.96 -18.51
N HIS A 28 0.27 4.82 -18.29
CA HIS A 28 1.73 4.73 -18.35
C HIS A 28 2.21 5.04 -19.78
N PRO A 29 3.36 5.72 -19.97
CA PRO A 29 3.93 5.95 -21.31
C PRO A 29 4.30 4.66 -22.06
N ASP A 30 4.39 3.53 -21.35
CA ASP A 30 4.62 2.19 -21.90
C ASP A 30 3.72 1.14 -21.21
N PRO A 31 2.45 1.02 -21.63
CA PRO A 31 1.48 0.12 -21.02
C PRO A 31 1.82 -1.37 -21.23
N GLU A 32 2.60 -1.70 -22.26
CA GLU A 32 3.02 -3.08 -22.52
C GLU A 32 4.07 -3.57 -21.54
N ASN A 33 5.07 -2.74 -21.20
CA ASN A 33 6.06 -3.12 -20.19
C ASN A 33 5.45 -3.19 -18.78
N ARG A 34 4.48 -2.33 -18.46
CA ARG A 34 3.69 -2.42 -17.22
C ARG A 34 2.89 -3.73 -17.19
N ALA A 35 2.13 -4.02 -18.25
CA ALA A 35 1.37 -5.25 -18.37
C ALA A 35 2.27 -6.49 -18.30
N ARG A 36 3.44 -6.50 -18.98
CA ARG A 36 4.39 -7.64 -18.94
C ARG A 36 4.99 -7.90 -17.55
N ARG A 37 5.19 -6.87 -16.72
CA ARG A 37 5.60 -7.05 -15.31
C ARG A 37 4.44 -7.60 -14.48
N LEU A 38 3.25 -7.00 -14.62
CA LEU A 38 2.05 -7.43 -13.89
C LEU A 38 1.56 -8.84 -14.28
N HIS A 39 1.79 -9.28 -15.52
CA HIS A 39 1.37 -10.58 -16.05
C HIS A 39 2.28 -11.75 -15.68
N ARG A 40 3.53 -11.49 -15.25
CA ARG A 40 4.48 -12.56 -15.01
C ARG A 40 4.13 -13.40 -13.77
N ASP A 41 3.34 -12.84 -12.85
CA ASP A 41 3.35 -13.33 -11.45
C ASP A 41 1.97 -13.63 -10.82
N PHE A 42 0.86 -13.65 -11.58
CA PHE A 42 -0.47 -13.94 -10.98
C PHE A 42 -1.01 -15.33 -11.32
N ASN A 43 -0.59 -16.32 -10.52
CA ASN A 43 -1.34 -17.56 -10.31
C ASN A 43 -1.78 -17.57 -8.84
N THR A 44 -3.07 -17.34 -8.58
CA THR A 44 -3.61 -17.08 -7.24
C THR A 44 -3.29 -18.17 -6.23
N THR A 45 -3.25 -19.44 -6.64
CA THR A 45 -2.86 -20.56 -5.75
C THR A 45 -1.38 -20.51 -5.37
N ASN A 46 -0.51 -20.08 -6.28
CA ASN A 46 0.93 -19.97 -6.06
C ASN A 46 1.28 -18.76 -5.18
N SER A 47 0.48 -17.69 -5.24
CA SER A 47 0.69 -16.45 -4.47
C SER A 47 0.47 -16.61 -2.96
N PHE A 48 -0.43 -17.49 -2.52
CA PHE A 48 -0.63 -17.71 -1.08
C PHE A 48 0.52 -18.50 -0.46
N GLU A 49 1.06 -19.48 -1.17
CA GLU A 49 2.20 -20.30 -0.69
C GLU A 49 3.46 -19.43 -0.53
N THR A 50 3.74 -18.56 -1.50
CA THR A 50 4.89 -17.66 -1.40
C THR A 50 4.71 -16.59 -0.32
N LEU A 51 3.51 -16.05 -0.11
CA LEU A 51 3.21 -15.16 1.02
C LEU A 51 3.47 -15.84 2.36
N THR A 52 2.99 -17.08 2.53
CA THR A 52 3.21 -17.82 3.77
C THR A 52 4.68 -18.09 4.03
N ASP A 53 5.47 -18.29 2.98
CA ASP A 53 6.93 -18.46 3.09
C ASP A 53 7.64 -17.15 3.45
N VAL A 54 7.29 -16.03 2.80
CA VAL A 54 7.85 -14.69 3.10
C VAL A 54 7.55 -14.29 4.54
N LEU A 55 6.29 -14.44 4.95
CA LEU A 55 5.76 -14.06 6.27
C LEU A 55 5.90 -15.16 7.34
N ARG A 56 6.54 -16.30 7.03
CA ARG A 56 6.72 -17.44 7.95
C ARG A 56 5.47 -17.80 8.75
N THR A 57 4.32 -17.78 8.08
CA THR A 57 3.02 -18.05 8.68
C THR A 57 2.37 -19.25 8.03
N ASP A 58 1.27 -19.74 8.60
CA ASP A 58 0.46 -20.76 7.96
C ASP A 58 -0.66 -20.13 7.10
N ILE A 59 -1.12 -20.88 6.10
CA ILE A 59 -2.15 -20.43 5.17
C ILE A 59 -3.49 -20.13 5.86
N GLN A 60 -3.78 -20.76 7.00
CA GLN A 60 -5.02 -20.53 7.72
C GLN A 60 -5.01 -19.17 8.41
N SER A 61 -3.91 -18.80 9.06
CA SER A 61 -3.70 -17.46 9.63
C SER A 61 -3.81 -16.37 8.55
N LEU A 62 -3.12 -16.54 7.42
CA LEU A 62 -3.19 -15.60 6.30
C LEU A 62 -4.62 -15.42 5.77
N ARG A 63 -5.37 -16.52 5.58
CA ARG A 63 -6.77 -16.47 5.14
C ARG A 63 -7.67 -15.78 6.15
N THR A 64 -7.50 -16.08 7.43
CA THR A 64 -8.28 -15.45 8.50
C THR A 64 -8.14 -13.93 8.47
N TYR A 65 -6.93 -13.39 8.33
CA TYR A 65 -6.74 -11.94 8.28
C TYR A 65 -7.23 -11.29 6.98
N ILE A 66 -7.19 -12.01 5.85
CA ILE A 66 -7.77 -11.53 4.57
C ILE A 66 -9.30 -11.51 4.63
N ASP A 67 -9.91 -12.52 5.24
CA ASP A 67 -11.35 -12.56 5.47
C ASP A 67 -11.78 -11.43 6.41
N GLU A 68 -11.03 -11.23 7.51
CA GLU A 68 -11.26 -10.12 8.46
C GLU A 68 -11.17 -8.75 7.78
N PHE A 69 -10.12 -8.51 6.97
CA PHE A 69 -10.01 -7.29 6.16
C PHE A 69 -11.26 -7.08 5.30
N SER A 70 -11.71 -8.14 4.61
CA SER A 70 -12.81 -8.07 3.67
C SER A 70 -14.15 -7.78 4.35
N SER A 71 -14.39 -8.34 5.54
CA SER A 71 -15.65 -8.17 6.26
C SER A 71 -15.71 -6.94 7.15
N GLU A 72 -14.59 -6.53 7.76
CA GLU A 72 -14.60 -5.53 8.84
C GLU A 72 -13.93 -4.21 8.46
N VAL A 73 -12.91 -4.25 7.60
CA VAL A 73 -12.07 -3.07 7.29
C VAL A 73 -12.46 -2.44 5.97
N LYS A 74 -12.52 -3.24 4.89
CA LYS A 74 -12.83 -2.77 3.54
C LYS A 74 -14.13 -1.94 3.44
N PRO A 75 -15.24 -2.26 4.14
CA PRO A 75 -16.49 -1.52 3.99
C PRO A 75 -16.37 -0.02 4.26
N ARG A 76 -15.53 0.40 5.22
CA ARG A 76 -15.35 1.83 5.52
C ARG A 76 -14.78 2.61 4.32
N VAL A 77 -13.75 2.05 3.67
CA VAL A 77 -13.14 2.71 2.50
C VAL A 77 -14.09 2.69 1.31
N ASP A 78 -14.89 1.62 1.17
CA ASP A 78 -15.95 1.57 0.16
C ASP A 78 -17.01 2.66 0.37
N ASP A 79 -17.40 2.93 1.61
CA ASP A 79 -18.33 4.02 1.95
C ASP A 79 -17.72 5.38 1.61
N CYS A 80 -16.47 5.64 2.01
CA CYS A 80 -15.77 6.90 1.69
C CYS A 80 -15.56 7.10 0.18
N ARG A 81 -15.45 6.02 -0.59
CA ARG A 81 -15.28 6.07 -2.05
C ARG A 81 -16.48 6.69 -2.78
N THR A 82 -17.67 6.64 -2.18
CA THR A 82 -18.87 7.27 -2.76
C THR A 82 -18.71 8.78 -2.97
N GLU A 83 -17.90 9.47 -2.14
CA GLU A 83 -17.58 10.90 -2.32
C GLU A 83 -16.78 11.19 -3.60
N PHE A 84 -16.16 10.17 -4.20
CA PHE A 84 -15.32 10.30 -5.40
C PHE A 84 -16.04 9.91 -6.69
N GLU A 85 -17.28 9.38 -6.63
CA GLU A 85 -18.02 8.95 -7.83
C GLU A 85 -18.26 10.10 -8.83
N THR A 86 -18.30 11.34 -8.34
CA THR A 86 -18.50 12.54 -9.16
C THR A 86 -17.23 13.36 -9.35
N LYS A 87 -16.10 12.92 -8.77
CA LYS A 87 -14.82 13.63 -8.80
C LYS A 87 -13.97 13.16 -9.99
N PRO A 88 -13.11 14.04 -10.53
CA PRO A 88 -12.20 13.69 -11.63
C PRO A 88 -10.92 12.96 -11.16
N PHE A 89 -10.82 12.63 -9.87
CA PHE A 89 -9.69 11.95 -9.23
C PHE A 89 -10.20 10.85 -8.30
N GLU A 90 -9.33 9.90 -7.98
CA GLU A 90 -9.64 8.75 -7.12
C GLU A 90 -9.23 9.01 -5.66
N ILE A 91 -9.81 8.23 -4.74
CA ILE A 91 -9.50 8.25 -3.31
C ILE A 91 -8.08 7.77 -2.99
N GLY A 92 -7.53 6.87 -3.80
CA GLY A 92 -6.26 6.17 -3.54
C GLY A 92 -6.10 4.96 -4.47
N GLY A 93 -4.87 4.43 -4.53
CA GLY A 93 -4.50 3.35 -5.47
C GLY A 93 -4.54 1.94 -4.89
N ILE A 94 -4.25 1.78 -3.59
CA ILE A 94 -4.10 0.48 -2.94
C ILE A 94 -5.45 -0.22 -2.75
N GLU A 95 -5.71 -1.26 -3.53
CA GLU A 95 -6.99 -1.98 -3.53
C GLU A 95 -6.82 -3.48 -3.51
N VAL A 96 -6.25 -4.05 -4.58
CA VAL A 96 -6.11 -5.51 -4.69
C VAL A 96 -5.04 -6.01 -3.71
N GLU A 97 -4.09 -5.16 -3.40
CA GLU A 97 -2.96 -5.40 -2.51
C GLU A 97 -3.30 -5.09 -1.05
N ALA A 98 -4.41 -4.40 -0.79
CA ALA A 98 -4.82 -3.98 0.55
C ALA A 98 -5.03 -5.13 1.56
N PRO A 99 -5.65 -6.27 1.20
CA PRO A 99 -5.74 -7.41 2.11
C PRO A 99 -4.36 -7.96 2.51
N ILE A 100 -3.38 -7.88 1.60
CA ILE A 100 -2.01 -8.35 1.85
C ILE A 100 -1.29 -7.40 2.79
N LEU A 101 -1.41 -6.08 2.59
CA LEU A 101 -0.87 -5.09 3.53
C LEU A 101 -1.45 -5.32 4.94
N TYR A 102 -2.78 -5.40 5.05
CA TYR A 102 -3.45 -5.63 6.32
C TYR A 102 -2.99 -6.93 6.99
N ALA A 103 -3.03 -8.06 6.29
CA ALA A 103 -2.63 -9.35 6.83
C ALA A 103 -1.15 -9.38 7.22
N SER A 104 -0.28 -8.72 6.45
CA SER A 104 1.15 -8.61 6.75
C SER A 104 1.39 -7.91 8.09
N ILE A 105 0.67 -6.82 8.38
CA ILE A 105 0.77 -6.13 9.68
C ILE A 105 0.18 -6.97 10.82
N ARG A 106 -0.90 -7.73 10.58
CA ARG A 106 -1.47 -8.66 11.57
C ARG A 106 -0.55 -9.82 11.94
N ILE A 107 0.16 -10.36 10.94
CA ILE A 107 1.11 -11.46 11.12
C ILE A 107 2.41 -10.96 11.76
N PHE A 108 2.95 -9.86 11.24
CA PHE A 108 4.25 -9.35 11.68
C PHE A 108 4.18 -8.66 13.05
N GLN A 109 3.01 -8.11 13.41
CA GLN A 109 2.77 -7.37 14.64
C GLN A 109 3.86 -6.32 14.92
N PRO A 110 4.07 -5.33 14.05
CA PRO A 110 5.05 -4.28 14.28
C PRO A 110 4.63 -3.35 15.43
N GLU A 111 5.57 -2.88 16.26
CA GLU A 111 5.32 -1.86 17.28
C GLU A 111 5.44 -0.45 16.69
N ARG A 112 6.36 -0.27 15.73
CA ARG A 112 6.58 1.00 15.04
C ARG A 112 6.53 0.84 13.52
N VAL A 113 5.48 1.42 12.92
CA VAL A 113 5.27 1.49 11.48
C VAL A 113 5.57 2.89 10.97
N VAL A 114 6.34 3.00 9.89
CA VAL A 114 6.54 4.25 9.15
C VAL A 114 5.95 4.12 7.75
N GLU A 115 5.12 5.08 7.37
CA GLU A 115 4.49 5.15 6.04
C GLU A 115 4.95 6.41 5.29
N VAL A 116 5.16 6.27 3.98
CA VAL A 116 5.36 7.40 3.07
C VAL A 116 4.28 7.35 2.00
N GLY A 117 3.49 8.42 1.89
CA GLY A 117 2.32 8.48 1.02
C GLY A 117 1.05 8.04 1.75
N VAL A 118 0.14 8.99 1.94
CA VAL A 118 -1.08 8.95 2.75
C VAL A 118 -2.28 9.39 1.90
N ALA A 119 -2.17 10.58 1.29
CA ALA A 119 -3.26 11.28 0.64
C ALA A 119 -4.56 11.28 1.47
N ASN A 120 -5.60 10.56 1.03
CA ASN A 120 -6.87 10.47 1.75
C ASN A 120 -6.81 9.54 2.99
N GLY A 121 -5.76 8.72 3.14
CA GLY A 121 -5.54 7.84 4.29
C GLY A 121 -5.96 6.39 4.09
N VAL A 122 -6.03 5.90 2.85
CA VAL A 122 -6.48 4.52 2.55
C VAL A 122 -5.56 3.48 3.18
N SER A 123 -4.27 3.53 2.86
CA SER A 123 -3.25 2.66 3.45
C SER A 123 -3.12 2.89 4.97
N SER A 124 -3.13 4.14 5.41
CA SER A 124 -3.03 4.48 6.84
C SER A 124 -4.17 3.87 7.65
N TYR A 125 -5.40 3.92 7.14
CA TYR A 125 -6.56 3.28 7.77
C TYR A 125 -6.37 1.77 7.87
N TYR A 126 -5.92 1.11 6.80
CA TYR A 126 -5.67 -0.34 6.83
C TYR A 126 -4.58 -0.73 7.82
N ILE A 127 -3.48 0.03 7.86
CA ILE A 127 -2.39 -0.19 8.82
C ILE A 127 -2.90 -0.01 10.24
N LEU A 128 -3.60 1.09 10.54
CA LEU A 128 -4.12 1.38 11.89
C LEU A 128 -5.18 0.36 12.33
N SER A 129 -6.06 -0.08 11.43
CA SER A 129 -7.00 -1.16 11.72
C SER A 129 -6.28 -2.47 12.05
N ALA A 130 -5.17 -2.78 11.36
CA ALA A 130 -4.39 -3.97 11.66
C ALA A 130 -3.67 -3.85 13.01
N LEU A 131 -3.05 -2.71 13.30
CA LEU A 131 -2.39 -2.43 14.57
C LEU A 131 -3.36 -2.47 15.76
N ALA A 132 -4.57 -1.92 15.59
CA ALA A 132 -5.61 -1.94 16.63
C ALA A 132 -6.12 -3.36 16.93
N ALA A 133 -6.06 -4.27 15.95
CA ALA A 133 -6.41 -5.67 16.10
C ALA A 133 -5.25 -6.55 16.59
N ASN A 134 -4.07 -5.98 16.82
CA ASN A 134 -2.92 -6.65 17.42
C ASN A 134 -2.79 -6.31 18.91
N ASP A 135 -2.24 -7.24 19.70
CA ASP A 135 -2.13 -7.08 21.16
C ASP A 135 -1.02 -6.11 21.60
N ASN A 136 -0.03 -5.83 20.74
CA ASN A 136 1.19 -5.09 21.08
C ASN A 136 1.07 -3.56 21.00
N ALA A 137 -0.15 -3.05 20.73
CA ALA A 137 -0.48 -1.61 20.79
C ALA A 137 0.45 -0.70 19.95
N GLY A 138 0.86 -1.18 18.77
CA GLY A 138 1.77 -0.49 17.85
C GLY A 138 1.26 0.86 17.36
N THR A 139 2.16 1.62 16.73
CA THR A 139 1.94 3.01 16.30
C THR A 139 2.32 3.18 14.84
N LEU A 140 1.66 4.15 14.19
CA LEU A 140 1.96 4.57 12.82
C LEU A 140 2.48 6.01 12.84
N THR A 141 3.58 6.25 12.14
CA THR A 141 3.99 7.60 11.73
C THR A 141 3.95 7.68 10.21
N SER A 142 3.18 8.61 9.67
CA SER A 142 3.06 8.79 8.22
C SER A 142 3.65 10.13 7.78
N ILE A 143 4.35 10.11 6.64
CA ILE A 143 4.94 11.30 6.01
C ILE A 143 4.26 11.50 4.66
N ASP A 144 3.74 12.70 4.43
CA ASP A 144 3.09 13.05 3.16
C ASP A 144 3.41 14.48 2.71
N LEU A 145 3.51 14.67 1.40
CA LEU A 145 3.47 15.97 0.75
C LEU A 145 2.17 16.06 -0.07
N PRO A 146 1.03 16.43 0.56
CA PRO A 146 -0.29 16.18 0.01
C PRO A 146 -0.66 17.11 -1.14
N LYS A 147 -1.59 16.66 -1.97
CA LYS A 147 -2.21 17.45 -3.03
C LYS A 147 -3.68 17.68 -2.72
N TYR A 148 -4.08 18.94 -2.63
CA TYR A 148 -5.46 19.34 -2.34
C TYR A 148 -6.18 19.75 -3.62
N GLU A 149 -7.47 19.39 -3.72
CA GLU A 149 -8.37 19.82 -4.80
C GLU A 149 -8.36 21.35 -4.97
N ASP A 150 -8.33 22.09 -3.85
CA ASP A 150 -8.34 23.56 -3.85
C ASP A 150 -7.04 24.19 -4.43
N ASP A 151 -5.93 23.45 -4.39
CA ASP A 151 -4.64 23.87 -4.96
C ASP A 151 -4.48 23.47 -6.43
N HIS A 152 -5.45 22.74 -6.99
CA HIS A 152 -5.35 22.22 -8.35
C HIS A 152 -5.44 23.35 -9.39
N THR A 153 -4.41 23.47 -10.22
CA THR A 153 -4.40 24.36 -11.38
C THR A 153 -4.11 23.58 -12.66
N GLY A 154 -5.00 23.64 -13.65
CA GLY A 154 -4.76 23.08 -14.98
C GLY A 154 -5.41 21.72 -15.23
N GLU A 155 -4.67 20.81 -15.87
CA GLU A 155 -5.15 19.44 -16.13
C GLU A 155 -4.82 18.53 -14.95
N TRP A 156 -5.76 17.66 -14.61
CA TRP A 156 -5.56 16.61 -13.60
C TRP A 156 -4.39 15.71 -14.01
N ASP A 157 -3.33 15.79 -13.23
CA ASP A 157 -2.16 14.94 -13.40
C ASP A 157 -2.53 13.50 -13.00
N ALA A 158 -2.67 12.62 -14.00
CA ALA A 158 -3.02 11.22 -13.80
C ALA A 158 -1.92 10.43 -13.06
N ASP A 159 -0.70 10.97 -12.99
CA ASP A 159 0.42 10.39 -12.27
C ASP A 159 0.57 10.99 -10.86
N ALA A 160 -0.32 11.93 -10.49
CA ALA A 160 -0.24 12.68 -9.25
C ALA A 160 -0.46 11.85 -7.98
N GLY A 161 -1.03 10.65 -8.12
CA GLY A 161 -1.62 9.90 -7.01
C GLY A 161 -3.07 10.34 -6.78
N ALA A 162 -3.49 10.34 -5.51
CA ALA A 162 -4.82 10.82 -5.11
C ALA A 162 -4.80 12.31 -4.72
N TRP A 163 -5.95 12.96 -4.88
CA TRP A 163 -6.17 14.34 -4.43
C TRP A 163 -7.11 14.32 -3.23
N ILE A 164 -6.87 15.25 -2.28
CA ILE A 164 -7.70 15.43 -1.10
C ILE A 164 -8.85 16.39 -1.44
N PRO A 165 -10.12 15.99 -1.25
CA PRO A 165 -11.28 16.84 -1.55
C PRO A 165 -11.29 18.15 -0.75
N SER A 166 -11.90 19.20 -1.32
CA SER A 166 -12.09 20.48 -0.64
C SER A 166 -12.72 20.31 0.76
N GLY A 167 -12.15 20.97 1.76
CA GLY A 167 -12.63 20.91 3.15
C GLY A 167 -12.27 19.62 3.90
N ARG A 168 -11.41 18.76 3.34
CA ARG A 168 -10.81 17.62 4.03
C ARG A 168 -9.33 17.86 4.28
N ASP A 169 -8.82 17.23 5.33
CA ASP A 169 -7.39 17.16 5.61
C ASP A 169 -6.80 15.84 5.10
N VAL A 170 -5.46 15.80 5.04
CA VAL A 170 -4.71 14.55 4.83
C VAL A 170 -5.18 13.48 5.81
N GLY A 171 -5.39 12.27 5.30
CA GLY A 171 -5.77 11.15 6.15
C GLY A 171 -7.21 11.17 6.68
N TRP A 172 -8.09 12.03 6.15
CA TRP A 172 -9.43 12.26 6.70
C TRP A 172 -10.32 11.01 6.82
N ILE A 173 -10.05 9.94 6.07
CA ILE A 173 -10.86 8.72 6.17
C ILE A 173 -10.59 7.97 7.48
N VAL A 174 -9.44 8.19 8.13
CA VAL A 174 -9.09 7.51 9.38
C VAL A 174 -10.00 8.03 10.50
N PRO A 175 -10.73 7.14 11.20
CA PRO A 175 -11.62 7.53 12.28
C PRO A 175 -10.84 8.01 13.51
N ASP A 176 -11.50 8.83 14.33
CA ASP A 176 -10.88 9.43 15.53
C ASP A 176 -10.37 8.39 16.53
N GLU A 177 -10.98 7.20 16.58
CA GLU A 177 -10.56 6.09 17.46
C GLU A 177 -9.14 5.57 17.19
N TYR A 178 -8.57 5.86 16.02
CA TYR A 178 -7.18 5.48 15.69
C TYR A 178 -6.19 6.63 15.80
N ARG A 179 -6.65 7.88 15.97
CA ARG A 179 -5.78 9.07 15.92
C ARG A 179 -4.77 9.12 17.07
N ASP A 180 -5.08 8.54 18.22
CA ASP A 180 -4.15 8.48 19.36
C ASP A 180 -2.92 7.58 19.10
N LYS A 181 -2.98 6.73 18.08
CA LYS A 181 -1.90 5.83 17.65
C LYS A 181 -1.24 6.26 16.35
N TRP A 182 -1.58 7.46 15.87
CA TRP A 182 -1.15 7.95 14.57
C TRP A 182 -0.53 9.34 14.65
N GLU A 183 0.70 9.47 14.15
CA GLU A 183 1.33 10.75 13.89
C GLU A 183 1.40 11.00 12.38
N ILE A 184 1.06 12.22 11.94
CA ILE A 184 1.20 12.64 10.54
C ILE A 184 2.16 13.83 10.47
N GLN A 185 3.18 13.70 9.65
CA GLN A 185 4.16 14.75 9.37
C GLN A 185 3.99 15.26 7.93
N ILE A 186 3.70 16.56 7.78
CA ILE A 186 3.44 17.19 6.49
C ILE A 186 4.72 17.80 5.93
N GLY A 187 5.21 17.25 4.82
CA GLY A 187 6.40 17.71 4.13
C GLY A 187 7.04 16.66 3.23
N SER A 188 8.15 17.04 2.61
CA SER A 188 8.93 16.13 1.78
C SER A 188 9.54 14.99 2.61
N MET A 189 9.39 13.74 2.15
CA MET A 189 10.04 12.59 2.78
C MET A 189 11.58 12.72 2.81
N SER A 190 12.18 13.47 1.87
CA SER A 190 13.63 13.67 1.84
C SER A 190 14.12 14.47 3.04
N ASP A 191 13.26 15.30 3.63
CA ASP A 191 13.58 16.17 4.78
C ASP A 191 13.14 15.53 6.10
N LEU A 192 11.97 14.89 6.11
CA LEU A 192 11.34 14.36 7.33
C LEU A 192 11.80 12.95 7.70
N LEU A 193 11.91 12.04 6.72
CA LEU A 193 12.22 10.63 6.99
C LEU A 193 13.58 10.43 7.68
N PRO A 194 14.67 11.17 7.37
CA PRO A 194 15.90 11.05 8.14
C PRO A 194 15.70 11.32 9.63
N ASN A 195 14.93 12.37 9.98
CA ASN A 195 14.61 12.72 11.37
C ASN A 195 13.77 11.64 12.04
N GLU A 196 12.78 11.12 11.32
CA GLU A 196 11.93 10.04 11.81
C GLU A 196 12.75 8.77 12.11
N LEU A 197 13.72 8.43 11.27
CA LEU A 197 14.57 7.26 11.49
C LEU A 197 15.55 7.43 12.67
N TYR A 198 15.85 8.66 13.11
CA TYR A 198 16.65 8.87 14.34
C TYR A 198 15.86 8.58 15.61
N SER A 199 14.53 8.52 15.58
CA SER A 199 13.69 8.33 16.77
C SER A 199 13.68 6.87 17.28
N GLY A 200 14.06 5.91 16.43
CA GLY A 200 14.16 4.50 16.81
C GLY A 200 14.18 3.55 15.61
N SER A 201 14.24 2.25 15.92
CA SER A 201 14.11 1.19 14.91
C SER A 201 12.72 1.21 14.27
N VAL A 202 12.65 0.86 13.00
CA VAL A 202 11.40 0.66 12.26
C VAL A 202 11.15 -0.84 12.16
N ASP A 203 9.94 -1.28 12.53
CA ASP A 203 9.53 -2.67 12.45
C ASP A 203 8.74 -2.94 11.16
N ALA A 204 8.04 -1.93 10.64
CA ALA A 204 7.45 -2.01 9.32
C ALA A 204 7.54 -0.69 8.56
N PHE A 205 7.85 -0.76 7.27
CA PHE A 205 7.93 0.38 6.37
C PHE A 205 7.00 0.20 5.18
N VAL A 206 6.08 1.14 4.99
CA VAL A 206 5.10 1.14 3.89
C VAL A 206 5.40 2.30 2.95
N TYR A 207 5.68 2.01 1.68
CA TYR A 207 6.03 2.99 0.67
C TYR A 207 4.95 3.07 -0.42
N ASP A 208 4.19 4.16 -0.42
CA ASP A 208 3.29 4.61 -1.50
C ASP A 208 3.69 6.04 -1.96
N GLY A 209 5.01 6.24 -2.07
CA GLY A 209 5.62 7.54 -2.35
C GLY A 209 6.03 7.75 -3.82
N PRO A 210 6.91 8.73 -4.07
CA PRO A 210 7.39 9.05 -5.41
C PRO A 210 7.91 7.84 -6.20
N LYS A 211 7.60 7.81 -7.49
CA LYS A 211 7.81 6.63 -8.36
C LYS A 211 9.17 6.61 -9.06
N ARG A 212 10.09 7.53 -8.72
CA ARG A 212 11.41 7.62 -9.34
C ARG A 212 12.33 6.54 -8.77
N TYR A 213 12.92 5.74 -9.64
CA TYR A 213 13.79 4.60 -9.27
C TYR A 213 14.86 4.96 -8.22
N SER A 214 15.62 6.03 -8.45
CA SER A 214 16.74 6.42 -7.59
C SER A 214 16.28 6.88 -6.21
N GLU A 215 15.12 7.53 -6.16
CA GLU A 215 14.54 8.06 -4.95
C GLU A 215 14.00 6.93 -4.09
N ARG A 216 13.17 6.05 -4.69
CA ARG A 216 12.65 4.84 -4.03
C ARG A 216 13.77 3.97 -3.47
N LYS A 217 14.80 3.65 -4.29
CA LYS A 217 15.94 2.84 -3.82
C LYS A 217 16.67 3.49 -2.65
N ARG A 218 16.94 4.79 -2.72
CA ARG A 218 17.63 5.52 -1.64
C ARG A 218 16.82 5.51 -0.34
N THR A 219 15.50 5.64 -0.44
CA THR A 219 14.61 5.55 0.71
C THR A 219 14.69 4.19 1.38
N PHE A 220 14.58 3.11 0.60
CA PHE A 220 14.71 1.75 1.15
C PHE A 220 16.09 1.48 1.75
N ASP A 221 17.19 1.91 1.11
CA ASP A 221 18.54 1.81 1.68
C ASP A 221 18.62 2.55 3.04
N MET A 222 18.00 3.73 3.16
CA MET A 222 18.03 4.54 4.37
C MET A 222 17.25 3.89 5.52
N VAL A 223 16.06 3.35 5.25
CA VAL A 223 15.25 2.63 6.24
C VAL A 223 15.96 1.36 6.69
N ALA A 224 16.51 0.57 5.75
CA ALA A 224 17.22 -0.68 6.07
C ALA A 224 18.41 -0.47 7.01
N ASN A 225 19.13 0.65 6.88
CA ASN A 225 20.23 0.98 7.78
C ASN A 225 19.78 1.34 9.21
N SER A 226 18.50 1.61 9.41
CA SER A 226 17.91 2.01 10.69
C SER A 226 17.00 0.93 11.27
N ALA A 227 16.79 -0.17 10.54
CA ALA A 227 15.86 -1.23 10.86
C ALA A 227 16.57 -2.47 11.42
N GLY A 228 15.85 -3.26 12.21
CA GLY A 228 16.26 -4.59 12.63
C GLY A 228 15.01 -5.46 12.80
N ASN A 229 14.92 -6.56 12.05
CA ASN A 229 13.70 -7.34 11.86
C ASN A 229 12.53 -6.49 11.35
N CYS A 230 12.50 -6.21 10.04
CA CYS A 230 11.56 -5.25 9.47
C CYS A 230 10.77 -5.83 8.30
N LEU A 231 9.47 -5.52 8.27
CA LEU A 231 8.59 -5.73 7.14
C LEU A 231 8.63 -4.53 6.20
N TYR A 232 8.70 -4.77 4.90
CA TYR A 232 8.69 -3.72 3.88
C TYR A 232 7.56 -3.99 2.91
N PHE A 233 6.68 -3.01 2.72
CA PHE A 233 5.63 -3.03 1.72
C PHE A 233 5.85 -1.86 0.76
N CYS A 234 5.78 -2.12 -0.54
CA CYS A 234 5.97 -1.10 -1.57
C CYS A 234 4.83 -1.16 -2.56
N ASP A 235 4.05 -0.08 -2.71
CA ASP A 235 3.12 0.05 -3.83
C ASP A 235 3.85 0.50 -5.11
N ASP A 236 3.17 0.40 -6.24
CA ASP A 236 3.63 0.90 -7.54
C ASP A 236 4.97 0.30 -8.00
N ILE A 237 5.19 -0.99 -7.75
CA ILE A 237 6.41 -1.69 -8.22
C ILE A 237 6.43 -1.85 -9.74
N ALA A 238 5.27 -1.83 -10.42
CA ALA A 238 5.25 -1.97 -11.88
C ALA A 238 5.89 -0.79 -12.62
N TRP A 239 6.08 0.36 -11.94
CA TRP A 239 6.72 1.54 -12.52
C TRP A 239 8.21 1.31 -12.80
N ASN A 240 8.91 0.64 -11.90
CA ASN A 240 10.34 0.39 -12.05
C ASN A 240 10.81 -0.69 -11.08
N PRO A 241 11.91 -1.41 -11.39
CA PRO A 241 12.35 -2.58 -10.62
C PRO A 241 13.15 -2.21 -9.34
N SER A 242 12.95 -1.02 -8.76
CA SER A 242 13.78 -0.58 -7.62
C SER A 242 13.56 -1.41 -6.37
N PHE A 243 12.32 -1.85 -6.12
CA PHE A 243 11.99 -2.70 -4.99
C PHE A 243 12.66 -4.07 -5.12
N GLU A 244 12.43 -4.77 -6.23
CA GLU A 244 12.97 -6.11 -6.48
C GLU A 244 14.50 -6.11 -6.41
N ARG A 245 15.13 -5.14 -7.08
CA ARG A 245 16.60 -5.01 -7.08
C ARG A 245 17.16 -4.68 -5.71
N TRP A 246 16.47 -3.86 -4.93
CA TRP A 246 16.89 -3.54 -3.57
C TRP A 246 16.76 -4.76 -2.66
N ALA A 247 15.64 -5.49 -2.74
CA ALA A 247 15.40 -6.69 -1.94
C ALA A 247 16.41 -7.80 -2.26
N ASP A 248 16.72 -8.03 -3.54
CA ASP A 248 17.77 -8.96 -3.99
C ASP A 248 19.16 -8.56 -3.47
N GLN A 249 19.50 -7.27 -3.56
CA GLN A 249 20.80 -6.75 -3.11
C GLN A 249 21.00 -6.96 -1.61
N ASN A 250 19.94 -6.80 -0.83
CA ASN A 250 19.95 -7.01 0.61
C ASN A 250 19.65 -8.46 1.02
N ARG A 251 19.45 -9.37 0.05
CA ARG A 251 19.17 -10.80 0.25
C ARG A 251 17.96 -11.05 1.17
N LEU A 252 16.94 -10.22 1.02
CA LEU A 252 15.70 -10.33 1.80
C LEU A 252 14.86 -11.51 1.32
N ARG A 253 13.95 -11.98 2.17
CA ARG A 253 12.84 -12.82 1.71
C ARG A 253 11.77 -11.89 1.16
N TRP A 254 11.45 -12.02 -0.11
CA TRP A 254 10.53 -11.09 -0.76
C TRP A 254 9.76 -11.76 -1.90
N ASP A 255 8.60 -11.19 -2.21
CA ASP A 255 7.82 -11.54 -3.39
C ASP A 255 6.92 -10.34 -3.80
N THR A 256 6.18 -10.49 -4.89
CA THR A 256 5.29 -9.47 -5.45
C THR A 256 3.85 -9.94 -5.54
N PHE A 257 2.93 -9.02 -5.25
CA PHE A 257 1.51 -9.27 -5.25
C PHE A 257 0.82 -8.07 -5.86
N GLY A 258 0.23 -8.26 -7.05
CA GLY A 258 -0.45 -7.17 -7.70
C GLY A 258 0.57 -6.17 -8.22
N ASN A 259 0.38 -4.91 -7.86
CA ASN A 259 1.31 -3.83 -8.10
C ASN A 259 2.16 -3.51 -6.84
N ALA A 260 2.14 -4.40 -5.85
CA ALA A 260 2.92 -4.25 -4.63
C ALA A 260 4.03 -5.30 -4.49
N GLY A 261 5.07 -4.93 -3.74
CA GLY A 261 6.12 -5.83 -3.28
C GLY A 261 6.11 -5.94 -1.76
N LEU A 262 6.41 -7.12 -1.25
CA LEU A 262 6.53 -7.41 0.18
C LEU A 262 7.89 -8.05 0.46
N ALA A 263 8.62 -7.55 1.45
CA ALA A 263 9.90 -8.12 1.89
C ALA A 263 9.99 -8.16 3.40
N VAL A 264 10.75 -9.10 3.94
CA VAL A 264 11.06 -9.20 5.37
C VAL A 264 12.57 -9.36 5.55
N ASP A 265 13.14 -8.51 6.40
CA ASP A 265 14.50 -8.64 6.94
C ASP A 265 14.42 -9.29 8.32
N GLY A 266 15.33 -10.21 8.67
CA GLY A 266 15.34 -10.92 9.97
C GLY A 266 14.67 -12.32 9.97
N GLU A 267 14.74 -13.04 11.09
CA GLU A 267 13.91 -14.23 11.35
C GLU A 267 12.67 -13.79 12.14
N LEU A 268 11.50 -14.22 11.67
CA LEU A 268 10.21 -14.05 12.34
C LEU A 268 10.08 -15.02 13.51
#